data_AF-A0A8T5R2Q7-F1
#
_entry.id   AF-A0A8T5R2Q7-F1
#
_cell.length_a   1.000
_cell.length_b   1.000
_cell.length_c   1.000
_cell.angle_alpha   90.00
_cell.angle_beta   90.00
_cell.angle_gamma   90.00
#
_symmetry.space_group_name_H-M   'P 1'
#
loop_
_entity.id
_entity.type
_entity.pdbx_description
1 polymer ?
#
loop_
_entity_poly.entity_id
_entity_poly.type
_entity_poly.pdbx_seq_one_letter_code
_entity_poly.pdbx_strand_id
1 'polypeptide(L)'
;MTDIETVDLELVADVTVECVARTDPEAASPDPELSERAVGFVVDKPPAFGGTDRGPMPSEYFAAAIASCNMMTARRIAAKRKVGYEQIKCRALVHLEGSDIDKVVLAFEVVSDAAVDDWETVFRLADRTCTVSRATKCAIERTVRVRS
;
A
#
# COMPACT_ATOMS: atom_id res chain seq x y z
N MET A 1 -13.79 30.29 0.29
CA MET A 1 -12.47 29.64 0.36
C MET A 1 -12.46 28.86 1.65
N THR A 2 -12.74 27.56 1.60
CA THR A 2 -12.83 26.72 2.80
C THR A 2 -11.51 26.01 2.97
N ASP A 3 -10.86 26.26 4.09
CA ASP A 3 -9.50 25.82 4.42
C ASP A 3 -9.30 24.31 4.31
N ILE A 4 -8.16 23.92 3.71
CA ILE A 4 -7.73 22.54 3.47
C ILE A 4 -6.99 21.95 4.69
N GLU A 5 -6.92 22.65 5.82
CA GLU A 5 -5.97 22.33 6.90
C GLU A 5 -6.42 21.31 7.93
N THR A 6 -7.67 20.87 7.96
CA THR A 6 -8.11 19.87 8.96
C THR A 6 -8.65 18.62 8.27
N VAL A 7 -7.74 17.82 7.72
CA VAL A 7 -8.02 16.38 7.68
C VAL A 7 -8.05 15.95 9.14
N ASP A 8 -9.25 15.83 9.72
CA ASP A 8 -9.44 15.21 11.03
C ASP A 8 -8.73 13.86 11.00
N LEU A 9 -7.52 13.81 11.54
CA LEU A 9 -6.93 12.59 12.08
C LEU A 9 -7.81 12.28 13.29
N GLU A 10 -9.00 11.74 13.05
CA GLU A 10 -9.71 11.01 14.10
C GLU A 10 -8.68 10.15 14.79
N LEU A 11 -8.58 10.34 16.11
CA LEU A 11 -7.66 9.68 17.02
C LEU A 11 -7.54 8.21 16.59
N VAL A 12 -6.49 7.88 15.83
CA VAL A 12 -6.19 6.49 15.52
C VAL A 12 -5.64 5.99 16.85
N ALA A 13 -6.41 5.15 17.55
CA ALA A 13 -5.92 4.52 18.76
C ALA A 13 -4.53 3.91 18.47
N ASP A 14 -3.62 3.95 19.44
CA ASP A 14 -2.33 3.32 19.27
C ASP A 14 -2.55 1.82 18.99
N VAL A 15 -2.19 1.39 17.78
CA VAL A 15 -2.28 -0.01 17.35
C VAL A 15 -0.87 -0.52 17.14
N THR A 16 -0.51 -1.56 17.90
CA THR A 16 0.68 -2.37 17.62
C THR A 16 0.31 -3.50 16.66
N VAL A 17 1.11 -3.68 15.62
CA VAL A 17 0.97 -4.78 14.65
C VAL A 17 2.18 -5.69 14.78
N GLU A 18 1.92 -6.99 14.92
CA GLU A 18 2.93 -8.04 14.97
C GLU A 18 2.87 -8.87 13.68
N CYS A 19 4.03 -9.23 13.13
CA CYS A 19 4.11 -10.11 11.97
C CYS A 19 5.35 -11.00 12.06
N VAL A 20 5.21 -12.25 11.60
CA VAL A 20 6.29 -13.24 11.61
C VAL A 20 6.51 -13.74 10.19
N ALA A 21 7.72 -13.51 9.67
CA ALA A 21 8.15 -13.98 8.36
C ALA A 21 8.99 -15.25 8.50
N ARG A 22 8.78 -16.22 7.59
CA ARG A 22 9.45 -17.52 7.60
C ARG A 22 10.05 -17.84 6.23
N THR A 23 11.22 -18.50 6.21
CA THR A 23 11.84 -18.96 4.96
C THR A 23 11.54 -20.43 4.66
N ASP A 24 11.01 -21.16 5.65
CA ASP A 24 10.58 -22.55 5.52
C ASP A 24 9.09 -22.63 5.17
N PRO A 25 8.74 -23.02 3.94
CA PRO A 25 7.35 -23.09 3.48
C PRO A 25 6.50 -24.15 4.18
N GLU A 26 7.13 -25.08 4.92
CA GLU A 26 6.44 -26.10 5.73
C GLU A 26 6.07 -25.62 7.14
N ALA A 27 6.61 -24.48 7.60
CA ALA A 27 6.27 -23.90 8.90
C ALA A 27 5.13 -22.88 8.84
N ALA A 28 4.27 -22.96 7.82
CA ALA A 28 3.03 -22.19 7.73
C ALA A 28 1.95 -22.62 8.75
N SER A 29 2.30 -23.43 9.75
CA SER A 29 1.45 -23.67 10.91
C SER A 29 1.24 -22.36 11.69
N PRO A 30 0.06 -22.14 12.28
CA PRO A 30 -0.14 -21.00 13.17
C PRO A 30 0.88 -21.11 14.31
N ASP A 31 1.69 -20.07 14.46
CA ASP A 31 2.61 -19.98 15.57
C ASP A 31 1.77 -19.77 16.85
N PRO A 32 1.81 -20.71 17.81
CA PRO A 32 0.94 -20.66 18.98
C PRO A 32 1.26 -19.49 19.92
N GLU A 33 2.38 -18.80 19.73
CA GLU A 33 2.79 -17.64 20.54
C GLU A 33 2.33 -16.30 19.95
N LEU A 34 1.71 -16.29 18.77
CA LEU A 34 1.29 -15.07 18.12
C LEU A 34 0.07 -14.42 18.79
N SER A 35 0.07 -13.09 18.85
CA SER A 35 -1.11 -12.33 19.24
C SER A 35 -2.30 -12.60 18.29
N GLU A 36 -3.54 -12.39 18.78
CA GLU A 36 -4.79 -12.63 18.00
C GLU A 36 -4.85 -11.88 16.65
N ARG A 37 -4.01 -10.85 16.45
CA ARG A 37 -3.92 -10.06 15.22
C ARG A 37 -2.66 -10.29 14.40
N ALA A 38 -1.76 -11.18 14.83
CA ALA A 38 -0.53 -11.40 14.11
C ALA A 38 -0.78 -12.15 12.80
N VAL A 39 0.03 -11.83 11.79
CA VAL A 39 0.00 -12.50 10.49
C VAL A 39 1.32 -13.21 10.26
N GLY A 40 1.26 -14.52 10.05
CA GLY A 40 2.38 -15.34 9.59
C GLY A 40 2.41 -15.44 8.07
N PHE A 41 3.59 -15.32 7.45
CA PHE A 41 3.75 -15.49 6.01
C PHE A 41 5.12 -16.04 5.62
N VAL A 42 5.20 -16.62 4.42
CA VAL A 42 6.44 -17.18 3.85
C VAL A 42 7.12 -16.13 2.98
N VAL A 43 8.44 -16.01 3.10
CA VAL A 43 9.29 -15.20 2.24
C VAL A 43 10.25 -16.11 1.48
N ASP A 44 10.33 -15.91 0.17
CA ASP A 44 11.30 -16.62 -0.67
C ASP A 44 11.73 -15.72 -1.83
N LYS A 45 12.68 -16.20 -2.63
CA LYS A 45 13.18 -15.53 -3.83
C LYS A 45 12.98 -16.43 -5.04
N PRO A 46 12.91 -15.86 -6.26
CA PRO A 46 12.98 -16.66 -7.47
C PRO A 46 14.31 -17.44 -7.57
N PRO A 47 14.38 -18.51 -8.38
CA PRO A 47 15.59 -19.32 -8.53
C PRO A 47 16.79 -18.52 -9.05
N ALA A 48 16.55 -17.50 -9.87
CA ALA A 48 17.58 -16.57 -10.37
C ALA A 48 18.32 -15.81 -9.25
N PHE A 49 17.72 -15.73 -8.06
CA PHE A 49 18.29 -15.12 -6.86
C PHE A 49 18.61 -16.13 -5.76
N GLY A 50 18.63 -17.42 -6.10
CA GLY A 50 19.01 -18.52 -5.21
C GLY A 50 17.91 -18.99 -4.24
N GLY A 51 16.64 -18.67 -4.51
CA GLY A 51 15.50 -19.17 -3.74
C GLY A 51 14.76 -20.32 -4.42
N THR A 52 13.60 -20.70 -3.87
CA THR A 52 12.78 -21.83 -4.36
C THR A 52 11.46 -21.41 -5.00
N ASP A 53 11.21 -20.11 -5.11
CA ASP A 53 9.96 -19.54 -5.62
C ASP A 53 8.69 -19.99 -4.86
N ARG A 54 8.83 -20.36 -3.57
CA ARG A 54 7.73 -20.87 -2.73
C ARG A 54 7.02 -19.78 -1.92
N GLY A 55 7.44 -18.53 -2.06
CA GLY A 55 6.84 -17.37 -1.42
C GLY A 55 7.29 -16.07 -2.07
N PRO A 56 6.57 -14.95 -1.81
CA PRO A 56 6.95 -13.66 -2.34
C PRO A 56 8.26 -13.13 -1.74
N MET A 57 8.96 -12.31 -2.51
CA MET A 57 10.09 -11.53 -2.04
C MET A 57 9.63 -10.43 -1.05
N PRO A 58 10.49 -9.99 -0.12
CA PRO A 58 10.21 -8.85 0.74
C PRO A 58 9.82 -7.57 -0.03
N SER A 59 10.41 -7.35 -1.22
CA SER A 59 10.06 -6.23 -2.10
C SER A 59 8.64 -6.32 -2.67
N GLU A 60 8.12 -7.53 -2.88
CA GLU A 60 6.74 -7.76 -3.33
C GLU A 60 5.75 -7.52 -2.19
N TYR A 61 6.09 -7.93 -0.96
CA TYR A 61 5.32 -7.55 0.22
C TYR A 61 5.29 -6.04 0.43
N PHE A 62 6.42 -5.36 0.24
CA PHE A 62 6.47 -3.90 0.27
C PHE A 62 5.56 -3.29 -0.81
N ALA A 63 5.60 -3.78 -2.05
CA ALA A 63 4.73 -3.34 -3.14
C ALA A 63 3.24 -3.48 -2.78
N ALA A 64 2.87 -4.62 -2.20
CA ALA A 64 1.50 -4.89 -1.74
C ALA A 64 1.09 -3.94 -0.59
N ALA A 65 1.97 -3.73 0.39
CA ALA A 65 1.71 -2.87 1.53
C ALA A 65 1.49 -1.41 1.11
N ILE A 66 2.35 -0.86 0.25
CA ILE A 66 2.24 0.54 -0.19
C ILE A 66 1.04 0.75 -1.12
N ALA A 67 0.75 -0.18 -2.03
CA ALA A 67 -0.45 -0.10 -2.87
C ALA A 67 -1.73 -0.14 -2.04
N SER A 68 -1.84 -1.11 -1.12
CA SER A 68 -3.05 -1.30 -0.29
C SER A 68 -3.27 -0.14 0.70
N CYS A 69 -2.21 0.34 1.36
CA CYS A 69 -2.30 1.53 2.21
C CYS A 69 -2.80 2.74 1.42
N ASN A 70 -2.20 3.05 0.27
CA ASN A 70 -2.64 4.19 -0.52
C ASN A 70 -4.08 4.04 -1.02
N MET A 71 -4.51 2.83 -1.41
CA MET A 71 -5.91 2.58 -1.77
C MET A 71 -6.85 2.85 -0.59
N MET A 72 -6.56 2.33 0.59
CA MET A 72 -7.38 2.55 1.79
C MET A 72 -7.45 4.03 2.17
N THR A 73 -6.31 4.73 2.11
CA THR A 73 -6.25 6.16 2.38
C THR A 73 -7.03 6.96 1.33
N ALA A 74 -6.89 6.65 0.04
CA ALA A 74 -7.64 7.28 -1.04
C ALA A 74 -9.16 7.09 -0.86
N ARG A 75 -9.62 5.87 -0.52
CA ARG A 75 -11.03 5.59 -0.21
C ARG A 75 -11.55 6.48 0.93
N ARG A 76 -10.79 6.60 2.03
CA ARG A 76 -11.14 7.46 3.17
C ARG A 76 -11.26 8.93 2.75
N ILE A 77 -10.32 9.42 1.95
CA ILE A 77 -10.31 10.82 1.50
C ILE A 77 -11.45 11.09 0.51
N ALA A 78 -11.69 10.18 -0.43
CA ALA A 78 -12.80 10.26 -1.37
C ALA A 78 -14.15 10.34 -0.62
N ALA A 79 -14.35 9.51 0.40
CA ALA A 79 -15.54 9.55 1.24
C ALA A 79 -15.70 10.91 1.96
N LYS A 80 -14.63 11.43 2.59
CA LYS A 80 -14.66 12.76 3.24
C LYS A 80 -14.96 13.90 2.28
N ARG A 81 -14.52 13.77 1.02
CA ARG A 81 -14.72 14.75 -0.06
C ARG A 81 -15.96 14.51 -0.90
N LYS A 82 -16.74 13.47 -0.59
CA LYS A 82 -17.94 13.06 -1.34
C LYS A 82 -17.66 12.78 -2.83
N VAL A 83 -16.46 12.27 -3.14
CA VAL A 83 -16.08 11.82 -4.49
C VAL A 83 -16.54 10.37 -4.65
N GLY A 84 -17.55 10.15 -5.51
CA GLY A 84 -18.13 8.83 -5.76
C GLY A 84 -17.24 7.96 -6.66
N TYR A 85 -17.20 6.66 -6.41
CA TYR A 85 -16.55 5.67 -7.27
C TYR A 85 -17.22 4.31 -7.15
N GLU A 86 -17.06 3.50 -8.19
CA GLU A 86 -17.42 2.08 -8.18
C GLU A 86 -16.23 1.22 -7.79
N GLN A 87 -15.05 1.53 -8.34
CA GLN A 87 -13.85 0.73 -8.14
C GLN A 87 -12.59 1.59 -8.10
N ILE A 88 -11.65 1.22 -7.22
CA ILE A 88 -10.27 1.70 -7.24
C ILE A 88 -9.37 0.47 -7.29
N LYS A 89 -8.43 0.46 -8.23
CA LYS A 89 -7.36 -0.54 -8.34
C LYS A 89 -6.02 0.18 -8.33
N CYS A 90 -5.05 -0.36 -7.61
CA CYS A 90 -3.67 0.13 -7.63
C CYS A 90 -2.73 -1.01 -7.98
N ARG A 91 -1.83 -0.76 -8.93
CA ARG A 91 -0.67 -1.61 -9.21
C ARG A 91 0.57 -0.89 -8.73
N ALA A 92 1.35 -1.54 -7.87
CA ALA A 92 2.67 -1.07 -7.50
C ALA A 92 3.73 -1.76 -8.37
N LEU A 93 4.68 -0.97 -8.88
CA LEU A 93 5.91 -1.46 -9.49
C LEU A 93 7.08 -0.98 -8.65
N VAL A 94 7.90 -1.89 -8.16
CA VAL A 94 9.08 -1.58 -7.35
C VAL A 94 10.32 -1.76 -8.21
N HIS A 95 11.11 -0.70 -8.33
CA HIS A 95 12.40 -0.70 -9.00
C HIS A 95 13.50 -0.92 -7.96
N LEU A 96 14.34 -1.92 -8.22
CA LEU A 96 15.49 -2.27 -7.38
C LEU A 96 16.77 -1.84 -8.09
N GLU A 97 17.62 -1.08 -7.41
CA GLU A 97 18.99 -0.80 -7.83
C GLU A 97 19.94 -1.58 -6.91
N GLY A 98 20.43 -2.72 -7.40
CA GLY A 98 21.16 -3.67 -6.55
C GLY A 98 20.27 -4.22 -5.45
N SER A 99 20.61 -3.95 -4.19
CA SER A 99 19.82 -4.34 -3.01
C SER A 99 18.84 -3.26 -2.53
N ASP A 100 18.89 -2.06 -3.12
CA ASP A 100 18.12 -0.91 -2.65
C ASP A 100 16.83 -0.76 -3.44
N ILE A 101 15.75 -0.42 -2.74
CA ILE A 101 14.52 0.05 -3.38
C ILE A 101 14.76 1.51 -3.77
N ASP A 102 15.08 1.75 -5.04
CA ASP A 102 15.32 3.08 -5.60
C ASP A 102 14.00 3.84 -5.78
N LYS A 103 13.00 3.17 -6.36
CA LYS A 103 11.73 3.80 -6.73
C LYS A 103 10.54 2.86 -6.67
N VAL A 104 9.37 3.42 -6.38
CA VAL A 104 8.08 2.76 -6.56
C VAL A 104 7.15 3.60 -7.43
N VAL A 105 6.45 2.95 -8.36
CA VAL A 105 5.41 3.54 -9.20
C VAL A 105 4.07 2.97 -8.77
N LEU A 106 3.14 3.85 -8.38
CA LEU A 106 1.75 3.51 -8.10
C LEU A 106 0.86 3.89 -9.29
N ALA A 107 0.33 2.89 -10.00
CA ALA A 107 -0.59 3.09 -11.10
C ALA A 107 -2.03 2.82 -10.66
N PHE A 108 -2.83 3.89 -10.58
CA PHE A 108 -4.22 3.84 -10.19
C PHE A 108 -5.15 3.79 -11.39
N GLU A 109 -6.12 2.88 -11.31
CA GLU A 109 -7.26 2.78 -12.22
C GLU A 109 -8.53 2.97 -11.38
N VAL A 110 -9.32 3.99 -11.71
CA VAL A 110 -10.54 4.36 -10.99
C VAL A 110 -11.72 4.27 -11.94
N VAL A 111 -12.79 3.59 -11.51
CA VAL A 111 -14.12 3.65 -12.15
C VAL A 111 -14.97 4.66 -11.39
N SER A 112 -15.30 5.78 -12.00
CA SER A 112 -15.95 6.91 -11.36
C SER A 112 -16.52 7.90 -12.37
N ASP A 113 -17.68 8.47 -12.07
CA ASP A 113 -18.26 9.62 -12.78
C ASP A 113 -17.64 10.97 -12.36
N ALA A 114 -16.80 10.99 -11.32
CA ALA A 114 -16.14 12.20 -10.87
C ALA A 114 -15.01 12.62 -11.82
N ALA A 115 -14.71 13.92 -11.82
CA ALA A 115 -13.66 14.46 -12.68
C ALA A 115 -12.27 13.92 -12.28
N VAL A 116 -11.36 13.83 -13.24
CA VAL A 116 -9.97 13.42 -12.98
C VAL A 116 -9.30 14.32 -11.93
N ASP A 117 -9.57 15.63 -11.96
CA ASP A 117 -9.02 16.61 -11.01
C ASP A 117 -9.44 16.34 -9.55
N ASP A 118 -10.65 15.80 -9.34
CA ASP A 118 -11.12 15.39 -8.02
C ASP A 118 -10.27 14.22 -7.49
N TRP A 119 -9.98 13.26 -8.36
CA TRP A 119 -9.13 12.11 -8.06
C TRP A 119 -7.66 12.49 -7.86
N GLU A 120 -7.13 13.42 -8.64
CA GLU A 120 -5.80 13.98 -8.42
C GLU A 120 -5.68 14.62 -7.04
N THR A 121 -6.71 15.35 -6.60
CA THR A 121 -6.77 15.90 -5.24
C THR A 121 -6.84 14.82 -4.18
N VAL A 122 -7.66 13.77 -4.37
CA VAL A 122 -7.73 12.61 -3.47
C VAL A 122 -6.34 11.97 -3.30
N PHE A 123 -5.66 11.69 -4.41
CA PHE A 123 -4.38 10.98 -4.39
C PHE A 123 -3.22 11.81 -3.85
N ARG A 124 -3.20 13.13 -4.13
CA ARG A 124 -2.24 14.07 -3.53
C ARG A 124 -2.36 14.12 -2.01
N LEU A 125 -3.58 14.04 -1.48
CA LEU A 125 -3.80 13.97 -0.03
C LEU A 125 -3.44 12.59 0.53
N ALA A 126 -3.66 11.52 -0.25
CA ALA A 126 -3.30 10.17 0.14
C ALA A 126 -1.79 10.02 0.33
N ASP A 127 -0.96 10.64 -0.51
CA ASP A 127 0.51 10.61 -0.35
C ASP A 127 0.96 11.15 1.00
N ARG A 128 0.35 12.25 1.43
CA ARG A 128 0.73 12.96 2.65
C ARG A 128 0.28 12.24 3.91
N THR A 129 -0.65 11.30 3.79
CA THR A 129 -1.35 10.72 4.94
C THR A 129 -1.26 9.20 5.04
N CYS A 130 -0.93 8.48 3.96
CA CYS A 130 -0.67 7.04 4.02
C CYS A 130 0.55 6.76 4.90
N THR A 131 0.36 5.92 5.92
CA THR A 131 1.39 5.52 6.88
C THR A 131 2.60 4.91 6.19
N VAL A 132 2.39 4.05 5.18
CA VAL A 132 3.46 3.39 4.45
C VAL A 132 4.24 4.39 3.59
N SER A 133 3.57 5.30 2.87
CA SER A 133 4.24 6.36 2.10
C SER A 133 5.11 7.24 3.00
N ARG A 134 4.62 7.62 4.18
CA ARG A 134 5.37 8.43 5.15
C ARG A 134 6.58 7.71 5.77
N ALA A 135 6.51 6.39 5.91
CA ALA A 135 7.61 5.57 6.43
C ALA A 135 8.67 5.24 5.35
N THR A 136 8.31 5.39 4.07
CA THR A 136 9.16 5.05 2.93
C THR A 136 10.18 6.15 2.64
N LYS A 137 11.39 5.76 2.23
CA LYS A 137 12.47 6.69 1.86
C LYS A 137 12.80 6.74 0.37
N CYS A 138 12.22 5.85 -0.43
CA CYS A 138 12.42 5.82 -1.87
C CYS A 138 11.50 6.83 -2.59
N ALA A 139 11.81 7.11 -3.86
CA ALA A 139 10.94 7.94 -4.68
C ALA A 139 9.60 7.24 -4.93
N ILE A 140 8.49 7.99 -4.80
CA ILE A 140 7.15 7.51 -5.12
C ILE A 140 6.63 8.31 -6.31
N GLU A 141 6.42 7.63 -7.44
CA GLU A 141 5.75 8.19 -8.62
C GLU A 141 4.33 7.67 -8.72
N ARG A 142 3.40 8.48 -9.24
CA ARG A 142 2.02 8.07 -9.45
C ARG A 142 1.55 8.32 -10.88
N THR A 143 0.77 7.37 -11.39
CA THR A 143 -0.10 7.59 -12.55
C THR A 143 -1.55 7.33 -12.18
N VAL A 144 -2.47 8.14 -12.69
CA VAL A 144 -3.92 8.02 -12.43
C VAL A 144 -4.65 7.93 -13.75
N ARG A 145 -5.53 6.95 -13.87
CA ARG A 145 -6.48 6.82 -14.97
C ARG A 145 -7.88 6.70 -14.38
N VAL A 146 -8.74 7.64 -14.77
CA VAL A 146 -10.17 7.62 -14.42
C VAL A 146 -10.94 7.22 -15.67
N ARG A 147 -11.85 6.27 -15.51
CA ARG A 147 -12.83 5.88 -16.54
C ARG A 147 -14.23 5.92 -15.93
N SER A 148 -15.19 6.28 -16.76
CA SER A 148 -16.62 6.15 -16.46
C SER A 148 -17.11 4.77 -16.88
#